data_AF-A0A9E6K342-F1
#
_entry.id   AF-A0A9E6K342-F1
#
_cell.length_a   1.000
_cell.length_b   1.000
_cell.length_c   1.000
_cell.angle_alpha   90.00
_cell.angle_beta   90.00
_cell.angle_gamma   90.00
#
_symmetry.space_group_name_H-M   'P 1'
#
loop_
_entity.id
_entity.type
_entity.pdbx_description
1 polymer ?
#
loop_
_entity_poly.entity_id
_entity_poly.type
_entity_poly.pdbx_seq_one_letter_code
_entity_poly.pdbx_strand_id
1 'polypeptide(L)'
;MKKIFRDTIINVDTNIFDSIFLFDVFFPDYTNVFQREVIFIKDLLEKKKNEEIIKKTDTFPAMWSEVYSPKDELEIFTEIFENAVKNNKKIHIVGITLREEIDILEKYYEELGFMREDINCFDVDFSVPLITCSCYIENIMWRGSDYKRLGKSIFRNPPIREAGQVKALFKGINRGVIAGLAIEKMSDEIKDFLQNQLLEEHILALTLGKILSYNLQDIGFSGKVEEFKIKF
;
A
#
# COMPACT_ATOMS: atom_id res chain seq x y z
N MET A 1 -24.21 -0.21 14.22
CA MET A 1 -23.18 -0.35 13.18
C MET A 1 -22.31 0.86 13.28
N LYS A 2 -21.00 0.70 13.17
CA LYS A 2 -20.05 1.79 13.33
C LYS A 2 -19.45 2.14 11.98
N LYS A 3 -19.62 3.37 11.50
CA LYS A 3 -18.96 3.86 10.28
C LYS A 3 -17.59 4.42 10.65
N ILE A 4 -16.57 3.95 9.94
CA ILE A 4 -15.22 4.50 10.02
C ILE A 4 -15.14 5.69 9.09
N PHE A 5 -14.79 6.85 9.64
CA PHE A 5 -14.42 8.06 8.90
C PHE A 5 -12.91 8.32 9.07
N ARG A 6 -12.40 9.35 8.38
CA ARG A 6 -10.97 9.72 8.37
C ARG A 6 -10.35 9.72 9.77
N ASP A 7 -10.94 10.47 10.70
CA ASP A 7 -10.38 10.68 12.04
C ASP A 7 -11.35 10.29 13.17
N THR A 8 -12.47 9.65 12.84
CA THR A 8 -13.50 9.33 13.82
C THR A 8 -14.29 8.07 13.48
N ILE A 9 -14.87 7.46 14.50
CA ILE A 9 -15.77 6.31 14.38
C ILE A 9 -17.13 6.75 14.92
N ILE A 10 -18.16 6.69 14.07
CA ILE A 10 -19.51 7.12 14.44
C ILE A 10 -20.43 5.91 14.45
N ASN A 11 -21.20 5.75 15.53
CA ASN A 11 -22.28 4.77 15.54
C ASN A 11 -23.45 5.29 14.69
N VAL A 12 -23.79 4.55 13.63
CA VAL A 12 -24.83 4.88 12.65
C VAL A 12 -26.08 4.01 12.78
N ASP A 13 -26.13 3.13 13.78
CA ASP A 13 -27.31 2.31 14.11
C ASP A 13 -27.79 2.56 15.53
N THR A 14 -29.05 2.23 15.77
CA THR A 14 -29.72 2.24 17.06
C THR A 14 -29.14 1.22 18.05
N ASN A 15 -28.64 0.08 17.55
CA ASN A 15 -27.96 -0.90 18.39
C ASN A 15 -26.48 -0.54 18.59
N ILE A 16 -26.17 0.12 19.71
CA ILE A 16 -24.81 0.56 20.06
C ILE A 16 -23.82 -0.60 20.30
N PHE A 17 -24.34 -1.80 20.63
CA PHE A 17 -23.54 -2.97 21.00
C PHE A 17 -23.18 -3.87 19.81
N ASP A 18 -23.59 -3.51 18.60
CA ASP A 18 -23.20 -4.30 17.45
C ASP A 18 -21.69 -4.17 17.18
N SER A 19 -21.09 -5.26 16.70
CA SER A 19 -19.66 -5.36 16.41
C SER A 19 -19.36 -5.18 14.92
N ILE A 20 -20.28 -4.56 14.17
CA ILE A 20 -20.15 -4.37 12.73
C ILE A 20 -19.55 -2.99 12.45
N PHE A 21 -18.45 -2.98 11.73
CA PHE A 21 -17.76 -1.78 11.27
C PHE A 21 -17.85 -1.66 9.75
N LEU A 22 -18.14 -0.47 9.28
CA LEU A 22 -18.33 -0.13 7.87
C LEU A 22 -17.17 0.76 7.41
N PHE A 23 -16.42 0.27 6.44
CA PHE A 23 -15.27 0.93 5.83
C PHE A 23 -15.62 1.40 4.43
N ASP A 24 -15.10 2.57 4.05
CA ASP A 24 -15.04 2.97 2.64
C ASP A 24 -13.80 2.35 2.00
N VAL A 25 -13.99 1.77 0.82
CA VAL A 25 -12.92 1.28 -0.04
C VAL A 25 -12.96 2.11 -1.32
N PHE A 26 -11.89 2.83 -1.59
CA PHE A 26 -11.78 3.70 -2.73
C PHE A 26 -11.05 3.01 -3.88
N PHE A 27 -11.69 3.00 -5.04
CA PHE A 27 -11.15 2.54 -6.31
C PHE A 27 -10.81 3.76 -7.16
N PRO A 28 -9.58 4.29 -7.07
CA PRO A 28 -9.16 5.47 -7.79
C PRO A 28 -9.17 5.24 -9.31
N ASP A 29 -9.62 6.24 -10.05
CA ASP A 29 -9.41 6.36 -11.48
C ASP A 29 -8.05 7.03 -11.73
N TYR A 30 -7.05 6.21 -12.01
CA TYR A 30 -5.69 6.66 -12.28
C TYR A 30 -5.53 7.36 -13.64
N THR A 31 -6.55 7.42 -14.49
CA THR A 31 -6.48 8.06 -15.81
C THR A 31 -6.76 9.56 -15.77
N ASN A 32 -7.41 10.05 -14.71
CA ASN A 32 -7.85 11.43 -14.60
C ASN A 32 -7.52 12.01 -13.22
N VAL A 33 -6.26 12.38 -13.05
CA VAL A 33 -5.74 12.92 -11.79
C VAL A 33 -5.28 14.35 -12.03
N PHE A 34 -5.87 15.29 -11.31
CA PHE A 34 -5.53 16.70 -11.45
C PHE A 34 -4.10 16.94 -10.96
N GLN A 35 -3.22 17.40 -11.86
CA GLN A 35 -1.85 17.85 -11.56
C GLN A 35 -0.92 16.81 -10.92
N ARG A 36 -1.26 15.51 -10.94
CA ARG A 36 -0.41 14.44 -10.38
C ARG A 36 -0.23 13.30 -11.36
N GLU A 37 1.02 12.96 -11.64
CA GLU A 37 1.37 11.82 -12.50
C GLU A 37 1.31 10.52 -11.69
N VAL A 38 0.67 9.49 -12.21
CA VAL A 38 0.61 8.17 -11.57
C VAL A 38 1.60 7.25 -12.23
N ILE A 39 2.46 6.63 -11.43
CA ILE A 39 3.51 5.74 -11.90
C ILE A 39 3.34 4.38 -11.25
N PHE A 40 3.20 3.34 -12.06
CA PHE A 40 3.10 1.96 -11.58
C PHE A 40 4.47 1.30 -11.66
N ILE A 41 5.01 0.86 -10.51
CA ILE A 41 6.31 0.17 -10.45
C ILE A 41 6.29 -1.09 -11.32
N LYS A 42 5.15 -1.81 -11.38
CA LYS A 42 4.99 -3.01 -12.21
C LYS A 42 5.30 -2.79 -13.69
N ASP A 43 4.86 -1.66 -14.24
CA ASP A 43 5.01 -1.34 -15.67
C ASP A 43 6.48 -1.08 -16.03
N LEU A 44 7.25 -0.57 -15.07
CA LEU A 44 8.67 -0.29 -15.23
C LEU A 44 9.53 -1.53 -14.97
N LEU A 45 9.18 -2.32 -13.94
CA LEU A 45 9.82 -3.60 -13.64
C LEU A 45 9.66 -4.63 -14.76
N GLU A 46 8.55 -4.62 -15.49
CA GLU A 46 8.32 -5.54 -16.62
C GLU A 46 9.45 -5.47 -17.66
N LYS A 47 10.08 -4.29 -17.82
CA LYS A 47 11.21 -4.08 -18.73
C LYS A 47 12.53 -4.67 -18.22
N LYS A 48 12.63 -4.96 -16.92
CA LYS A 48 13.80 -5.50 -16.23
C LYS A 48 13.63 -6.99 -15.89
N LYS A 49 12.58 -7.64 -16.39
CA LYS A 49 12.22 -9.03 -16.10
C LYS A 49 13.34 -10.02 -16.42
N ASN A 50 13.66 -10.90 -15.47
CA ASN A 50 14.67 -11.93 -15.66
C ASN A 50 14.08 -13.25 -16.19
N GLU A 51 14.12 -13.43 -17.52
CA GLU A 51 13.63 -14.63 -18.23
C GLU A 51 14.35 -15.93 -17.86
N GLU A 52 15.61 -15.86 -17.42
CA GLU A 52 16.35 -17.05 -16.99
C GLU A 52 15.84 -17.58 -15.65
N ILE A 53 15.49 -16.67 -14.74
CA ILE A 53 14.94 -17.01 -13.43
C ILE A 53 13.52 -17.55 -13.56
N ILE A 54 12.70 -16.99 -14.46
CA ILE A 54 11.33 -17.47 -14.71
C ILE A 54 11.30 -18.99 -14.96
N LYS A 55 12.21 -19.49 -15.80
CA LYS A 55 12.31 -20.93 -16.11
C LYS A 55 12.57 -21.80 -14.89
N LYS A 56 13.21 -21.26 -13.85
CA LYS A 56 13.52 -21.95 -12.60
C LYS A 56 12.35 -21.93 -11.60
N THR A 57 11.39 -21.01 -11.77
CA THR A 57 10.26 -20.85 -10.84
C THR A 57 9.29 -22.02 -10.83
N ASP A 58 9.28 -22.84 -11.88
CA ASP A 58 8.51 -24.09 -11.92
C ASP A 58 9.01 -25.10 -10.89
N THR A 59 10.32 -25.13 -10.62
CA THR A 59 10.94 -26.02 -9.64
C THR A 59 11.17 -25.33 -8.29
N PHE A 60 11.49 -24.04 -8.32
CA PHE A 60 11.77 -23.23 -7.14
C PHE A 60 10.91 -21.95 -7.15
N PRO A 61 9.63 -22.03 -6.76
CA PRO A 61 8.71 -20.90 -6.87
C PRO A 61 9.16 -19.64 -6.12
N ALA A 62 9.90 -19.81 -5.02
CA ALA A 62 10.45 -18.68 -4.26
C ALA A 62 11.41 -17.80 -5.08
N MET A 63 11.98 -18.31 -6.17
CA MET A 63 12.81 -17.51 -7.08
C MET A 63 12.01 -16.45 -7.84
N TRP A 64 10.67 -16.46 -7.78
CA TRP A 64 9.84 -15.41 -8.38
C TRP A 64 10.19 -14.01 -7.85
N SER A 65 10.62 -13.89 -6.58
CA SER A 65 11.07 -12.60 -6.02
C SER A 65 12.28 -12.02 -6.76
N GLU A 66 13.06 -12.85 -7.46
CA GLU A 66 14.23 -12.45 -8.23
C GLU A 66 13.94 -12.30 -9.74
N VAL A 67 12.73 -12.66 -10.19
CA VAL A 67 12.29 -12.35 -11.57
C VAL A 67 12.23 -10.83 -11.77
N TYR A 68 11.80 -10.12 -10.72
CA TYR A 68 11.89 -8.67 -10.60
C TYR A 68 12.70 -8.33 -9.35
N SER A 69 14.00 -8.12 -9.53
CA SER A 69 14.93 -8.04 -8.42
C SER A 69 14.62 -6.83 -7.51
N PRO A 70 14.84 -6.93 -6.18
CA PRO A 70 14.74 -5.79 -5.28
C PRO A 70 15.66 -4.63 -5.69
N LYS A 71 16.81 -4.96 -6.29
CA LYS A 71 17.79 -3.98 -6.75
C LYS A 71 17.22 -3.13 -7.89
N ASP A 72 16.62 -3.75 -8.90
CA ASP A 72 16.03 -3.03 -10.03
C ASP A 72 14.84 -2.18 -9.60
N GLU A 73 14.00 -2.70 -8.67
CA GLU A 73 12.89 -1.94 -8.10
C GLU A 73 13.38 -0.68 -7.37
N LEU A 74 14.37 -0.82 -6.49
CA LEU A 74 14.93 0.32 -5.75
C LEU A 74 15.61 1.34 -6.67
N GLU A 75 16.33 0.89 -7.71
CA GLU A 75 16.94 1.76 -8.71
C GLU A 75 15.87 2.59 -9.44
N ILE A 76 14.80 1.93 -9.91
CA ILE A 76 13.66 2.57 -10.57
C ILE A 76 13.00 3.58 -9.63
N PHE A 77 12.68 3.16 -8.40
CA PHE A 77 12.04 4.03 -7.41
C PHE A 77 12.88 5.29 -7.15
N THR A 78 14.19 5.12 -6.92
CA THR A 78 15.11 6.22 -6.62
C THR A 78 15.19 7.19 -7.79
N GLU A 79 15.31 6.70 -9.03
CA GLU A 79 15.36 7.56 -10.22
C GLU A 79 14.09 8.39 -10.37
N ILE A 80 12.92 7.77 -10.22
CA ILE A 80 11.62 8.45 -10.28
C ILE A 80 11.51 9.50 -9.18
N PHE A 81 11.89 9.13 -7.95
CA PHE A 81 11.81 9.99 -6.77
C PHE A 81 12.68 11.24 -6.95
N GLU A 82 13.96 11.06 -7.27
CA GLU A 82 14.92 12.16 -7.48
C GLU A 82 14.50 13.06 -8.64
N ASN A 83 14.02 12.48 -9.74
CA ASN A 83 13.52 13.23 -10.88
C ASN A 83 12.30 14.09 -10.50
N ALA A 84 11.38 13.55 -9.71
CA ALA A 84 10.21 14.28 -9.24
C ALA A 84 10.58 15.45 -8.32
N VAL A 85 11.50 15.24 -7.37
CA VAL A 85 12.02 16.31 -6.50
C VAL A 85 12.73 17.39 -7.34
N LYS A 86 13.67 16.99 -8.20
CA LYS A 86 14.47 17.90 -9.03
C LYS A 86 13.62 18.78 -9.94
N ASN A 87 12.55 18.22 -10.50
CA ASN A 87 11.69 18.91 -11.46
C ASN A 87 10.39 19.42 -10.85
N ASN A 88 10.25 19.39 -9.52
CA ASN A 88 9.06 19.83 -8.79
C ASN A 88 7.76 19.20 -9.32
N LYS A 89 7.80 17.90 -9.64
CA LYS A 89 6.65 17.15 -10.18
C LYS A 89 5.89 16.47 -9.06
N LYS A 90 4.57 16.65 -9.03
CA LYS A 90 3.69 15.86 -8.18
C LYS A 90 3.47 14.49 -8.82
N ILE A 91 3.83 13.44 -8.10
CA ILE A 91 3.66 12.05 -8.53
C ILE A 91 2.98 11.21 -7.44
N HIS A 92 2.38 10.10 -7.84
CA HIS A 92 1.97 9.02 -6.96
C HIS A 92 2.53 7.70 -7.49
N ILE A 93 3.31 7.01 -6.66
CA ILE A 93 3.96 5.74 -7.03
C ILE A 93 3.13 4.59 -6.46
N VAL A 94 2.65 3.72 -7.33
CA VAL A 94 1.85 2.54 -6.96
C VAL A 94 2.70 1.28 -7.04
N GLY A 95 2.72 0.54 -5.94
CA GLY A 95 3.30 -0.79 -5.84
C GLY A 95 4.67 -0.85 -5.17
N ILE A 96 5.00 0.05 -4.24
CA ILE A 96 6.26 -0.10 -3.48
C ILE A 96 6.24 -1.38 -2.64
N THR A 97 7.38 -2.07 -2.53
CA THR A 97 7.49 -3.32 -1.75
C THR A 97 8.68 -3.38 -0.80
N LEU A 98 9.59 -2.41 -0.85
CA LEU A 98 10.85 -2.44 -0.13
C LEU A 98 10.86 -1.47 1.05
N ARG A 99 11.49 -1.88 2.13
CA ARG A 99 11.79 -1.07 3.31
C ARG A 99 12.60 0.16 2.93
N GLU A 100 13.56 -0.01 2.03
CA GLU A 100 14.44 1.07 1.58
C GLU A 100 13.64 2.21 0.92
N GLU A 101 12.54 1.90 0.20
CA GLU A 101 11.63 2.90 -0.37
C GLU A 101 10.86 3.65 0.73
N ILE A 102 10.46 2.94 1.79
CA ILE A 102 9.80 3.53 2.97
C ILE A 102 10.78 4.45 3.70
N ASP A 103 12.02 4.03 3.91
CA ASP A 103 13.04 4.83 4.59
C ASP A 103 13.32 6.14 3.84
N ILE A 104 13.32 6.11 2.49
CA ILE A 104 13.42 7.32 1.66
C ILE A 104 12.21 8.25 1.88
N LEU A 105 10.99 7.69 1.90
CA LEU A 105 9.77 8.47 2.16
C LEU A 105 9.72 9.05 3.56
N GLU A 106 10.14 8.29 4.59
CA GLU A 106 10.19 8.75 5.97
C GLU A 106 11.10 9.98 6.09
N LYS A 107 12.31 9.90 5.53
CA LYS A 107 13.24 11.04 5.50
C LYS A 107 12.66 12.24 4.78
N TYR A 108 12.02 12.02 3.63
CA TYR A 108 11.38 13.10 2.86
C TYR A 108 10.26 13.78 3.63
N TYR A 109 9.38 13.02 4.30
CA TYR A 109 8.30 13.59 5.10
C TYR A 109 8.79 14.25 6.39
N GLU A 110 9.90 13.77 6.94
CA GLU A 110 10.58 14.42 8.07
C GLU A 110 11.13 15.79 7.66
N GLU A 111 11.78 15.90 6.50
CA GLU A 111 12.25 17.16 5.93
C GLU A 111 11.10 18.15 5.64
N LEU A 112 9.89 17.65 5.36
CA LEU A 112 8.68 18.47 5.21
C LEU A 112 8.00 18.82 6.54
N GLY A 113 8.45 18.27 7.68
CA GLY A 113 7.92 18.57 9.02
C GLY A 113 6.68 17.79 9.41
N PHE A 114 6.38 16.65 8.77
CA PHE A 114 5.22 15.81 9.12
C PHE A 114 5.48 14.81 10.26
N MET A 115 6.72 14.66 10.69
CA MET A 115 7.08 13.73 11.76
C MET A 115 6.59 14.25 13.13
N ARG A 116 5.79 13.43 13.82
CA ARG A 116 5.31 13.67 15.18
C ARG A 116 6.19 12.91 16.16
N GLU A 117 7.18 13.58 16.72
CA GLU A 117 8.15 12.99 17.66
C GLU A 117 7.50 12.41 18.93
N ASP A 118 6.38 12.98 19.37
CA ASP A 118 5.67 12.59 20.59
C ASP A 118 5.06 11.17 20.50
N ILE A 119 4.69 10.75 19.30
CA ILE A 119 4.06 9.44 19.04
C ILE A 119 4.84 8.59 18.04
N ASN A 120 5.99 9.09 17.56
CA ASN A 120 6.87 8.42 16.60
C ASN A 120 6.13 7.94 15.33
N CYS A 121 5.25 8.78 14.80
CA CYS A 121 4.47 8.56 13.57
C CYS A 121 4.46 9.82 12.71
N PHE A 122 4.01 9.69 11.46
CA PHE A 122 3.81 10.81 10.54
C PHE A 122 2.33 11.17 10.47
N ASP A 123 2.05 12.48 10.54
CA ASP A 123 0.73 13.06 10.31
C ASP A 123 0.79 13.87 9.01
N VAL A 124 0.81 13.15 7.89
CA VAL A 124 1.07 13.73 6.56
C VAL A 124 -0.20 14.36 6.01
N ASP A 125 -0.15 15.66 5.70
CA ASP A 125 -1.11 16.29 4.80
C ASP A 125 -0.77 15.93 3.35
N PHE A 126 -1.35 14.84 2.84
CA PHE A 126 -1.01 14.31 1.51
C PHE A 126 -1.34 15.24 0.32
N SER A 127 -2.00 16.38 0.55
CA SER A 127 -2.16 17.42 -0.47
C SER A 127 -0.85 18.17 -0.78
N VAL A 128 0.09 18.19 0.18
CA VAL A 128 1.34 18.95 0.16
C VAL A 128 2.50 18.20 -0.53
N PRO A 129 2.85 16.94 -0.18
CA PRO A 129 3.99 16.24 -0.77
C PRO A 129 3.93 16.14 -2.30
N LEU A 130 5.11 16.31 -2.91
CA LEU A 130 5.32 16.02 -4.32
C LEU A 130 5.18 14.53 -4.59
N ILE A 131 5.78 13.70 -3.76
CA ILE A 131 5.75 12.24 -3.91
C ILE A 131 4.87 11.63 -2.82
N THR A 132 3.99 10.72 -3.22
CA THR A 132 3.19 9.87 -2.33
C THR A 132 3.22 8.45 -2.86
N CYS A 133 3.06 7.44 -2.00
CA CYS A 133 3.17 6.04 -2.43
C CYS A 133 2.06 5.16 -1.87
N SER A 134 1.71 4.13 -2.63
CA SER A 134 0.84 3.03 -2.24
C SER A 134 1.52 1.69 -2.49
N CYS A 135 1.14 0.66 -1.73
CA CYS A 135 1.49 -0.73 -2.03
C CYS A 135 0.24 -1.51 -2.43
N TYR A 136 0.39 -2.63 -3.13
CA TYR A 136 -0.75 -3.51 -3.40
C TYR A 136 -1.10 -4.33 -2.17
N ILE A 137 -2.39 -4.63 -2.00
CA ILE A 137 -2.87 -5.47 -0.89
C ILE A 137 -2.19 -6.85 -0.91
N GLU A 138 -1.97 -7.43 -2.09
CA GLU A 138 -1.31 -8.72 -2.27
C GLU A 138 0.13 -8.74 -1.74
N ASN A 139 0.83 -7.60 -1.77
CA ASN A 139 2.21 -7.51 -1.28
C ASN A 139 2.29 -7.53 0.25
N ILE A 140 1.18 -7.33 0.96
CA ILE A 140 1.11 -7.45 2.42
C ILE A 140 0.33 -8.68 2.90
N MET A 141 -0.52 -9.26 2.03
CA MET A 141 -1.27 -10.49 2.32
C MET A 141 -0.37 -11.72 2.46
N TRP A 142 0.70 -11.76 1.68
CA TRP A 142 1.60 -12.91 1.60
C TRP A 142 3.03 -12.49 1.87
N ARG A 143 3.88 -13.48 2.18
CA ARG A 143 5.34 -13.30 2.37
C ARG A 143 6.09 -14.34 1.55
N GLY A 144 7.39 -14.11 1.32
CA GLY A 144 8.21 -14.98 0.46
C GLY A 144 8.18 -16.48 0.83
N SER A 145 7.96 -16.83 2.10
CA SER A 145 7.79 -18.23 2.51
C SER A 145 6.54 -18.90 1.92
N ASP A 146 5.51 -18.13 1.57
CA ASP A 146 4.25 -18.63 1.00
C ASP A 146 4.42 -19.13 -0.44
N TYR A 147 5.47 -18.73 -1.17
CA TYR A 147 5.75 -19.27 -2.50
C TYR A 147 5.90 -20.78 -2.49
N LYS A 148 6.42 -21.38 -1.41
CA LYS A 148 6.55 -22.84 -1.31
C LYS A 148 5.19 -23.55 -1.31
N ARG A 149 4.17 -22.92 -0.73
CA ARG A 149 2.83 -23.49 -0.56
C ARG A 149 1.89 -23.12 -1.70
N LEU A 150 1.91 -21.87 -2.11
CA LEU A 150 0.96 -21.29 -3.07
C LEU A 150 1.52 -21.25 -4.50
N GLY A 151 2.84 -21.18 -4.64
CA GLY A 151 3.52 -21.21 -5.93
C GLY A 151 3.01 -20.11 -6.87
N LYS A 152 2.67 -20.51 -8.09
CA LYS A 152 2.27 -19.60 -9.17
C LYS A 152 1.02 -18.76 -8.88
N SER A 153 0.13 -19.19 -7.97
CA SER A 153 -1.10 -18.45 -7.70
C SER A 153 -0.85 -17.05 -7.11
N ILE A 154 0.30 -16.88 -6.47
CA ILE A 154 0.73 -15.62 -5.85
C ILE A 154 1.89 -14.96 -6.61
N PHE A 155 2.20 -15.40 -7.83
CA PHE A 155 3.15 -14.68 -8.66
C PHE A 155 2.56 -13.32 -9.04
N ARG A 156 3.24 -12.25 -8.64
CA ARG A 156 2.82 -10.85 -8.81
C ARG A 156 3.98 -10.00 -9.30
N ASN A 157 3.65 -8.86 -9.89
CA ASN A 157 4.59 -7.80 -10.23
C ASN A 157 4.03 -6.49 -9.66
N PRO A 158 4.70 -5.83 -8.69
CA PRO A 158 5.96 -6.23 -8.08
C PRO A 158 5.80 -7.49 -7.21
N PRO A 159 6.85 -8.30 -7.05
CA PRO A 159 6.73 -9.61 -6.42
C PRO A 159 6.55 -9.49 -4.91
N ILE A 160 5.96 -10.52 -4.32
CA ILE A 160 5.90 -10.67 -2.86
C ILE A 160 7.32 -10.84 -2.33
N ARG A 161 7.66 -10.06 -1.31
CA ARG A 161 9.00 -10.00 -0.71
C ARG A 161 9.12 -10.86 0.55
N GLU A 162 10.33 -11.03 1.07
CA GLU A 162 10.54 -11.74 2.34
C GLU A 162 9.83 -11.05 3.51
N ALA A 163 9.64 -11.80 4.60
CA ALA A 163 8.89 -11.34 5.76
C ALA A 163 9.41 -10.02 6.38
N GLY A 164 10.71 -9.72 6.23
CA GLY A 164 11.29 -8.45 6.71
C GLY A 164 10.73 -7.23 5.96
N GLN A 165 10.58 -7.35 4.64
CA GLN A 165 10.03 -6.30 3.77
C GLN A 165 8.52 -6.13 4.01
N VAL A 166 7.78 -7.24 4.13
CA VAL A 166 6.35 -7.20 4.47
C VAL A 166 6.11 -6.51 5.82
N LYS A 167 6.93 -6.82 6.84
CA LYS A 167 6.87 -6.13 8.14
C LYS A 167 7.17 -4.63 8.01
N ALA A 168 8.09 -4.24 7.13
CA ALA A 168 8.38 -2.84 6.88
C ALA A 168 7.17 -2.12 6.25
N LEU A 169 6.47 -2.74 5.30
CA LEU A 169 5.22 -2.20 4.74
C LEU A 169 4.16 -1.97 5.83
N PHE A 170 3.93 -2.95 6.71
CA PHE A 170 3.02 -2.76 7.85
C PHE A 170 3.48 -1.62 8.78
N LYS A 171 4.80 -1.51 9.05
CA LYS A 171 5.36 -0.39 9.82
C LYS A 171 5.07 0.95 9.12
N GLY A 172 5.30 1.03 7.81
CA GLY A 172 5.04 2.24 7.01
C GLY A 172 3.57 2.64 6.99
N ILE A 173 2.65 1.67 6.92
CA ILE A 173 1.20 1.88 7.05
C ILE A 173 0.87 2.44 8.44
N ASN A 174 1.32 1.77 9.51
CA ASN A 174 0.98 2.15 10.88
C ASN A 174 1.62 3.47 11.31
N ARG A 175 2.76 3.85 10.72
CA ARG A 175 3.40 5.15 10.91
C ARG A 175 2.82 6.26 10.03
N GLY A 176 1.86 5.98 9.15
CA GLY A 176 1.24 7.01 8.29
C GLY A 176 2.09 7.45 7.09
N VAL A 177 3.09 6.64 6.69
CA VAL A 177 3.98 6.94 5.55
C VAL A 177 3.35 6.49 4.24
N ILE A 178 2.72 5.31 4.24
CA ILE A 178 2.07 4.75 3.05
C ILE A 178 0.69 5.39 2.91
N ALA A 179 0.46 6.05 1.77
CA ALA A 179 -0.76 6.80 1.54
C ALA A 179 -1.96 5.88 1.29
N GLY A 180 -1.78 4.72 0.64
CA GLY A 180 -2.90 3.85 0.38
C GLY A 180 -2.57 2.40 0.08
N LEU A 181 -3.61 1.56 0.12
CA LEU A 181 -3.59 0.18 -0.35
C LEU A 181 -4.28 0.09 -1.70
N ALA A 182 -3.51 -0.23 -2.74
CA ALA A 182 -4.05 -0.45 -4.06
C ALA A 182 -4.75 -1.83 -4.12
N ILE A 183 -6.05 -1.80 -4.43
CA ILE A 183 -6.89 -2.99 -4.58
C ILE A 183 -7.52 -2.92 -5.98
N GLU A 184 -7.16 -3.85 -6.86
CA GLU A 184 -7.75 -3.90 -8.21
C GLU A 184 -9.21 -4.39 -8.16
N LYS A 185 -9.48 -5.38 -7.31
CA LYS A 185 -10.82 -5.93 -7.09
C LYS A 185 -10.95 -6.50 -5.69
N MET A 186 -12.02 -6.14 -4.99
CA MET A 186 -12.33 -6.72 -3.69
C MET A 186 -12.76 -8.19 -3.85
N SER A 187 -12.04 -9.10 -3.18
CA SER A 187 -12.35 -10.53 -3.10
C SER A 187 -12.65 -10.94 -1.65
N ASP A 188 -13.28 -12.09 -1.44
CA ASP A 188 -13.54 -12.57 -0.07
C ASP A 188 -12.23 -12.90 0.68
N GLU A 189 -11.18 -13.33 -0.03
CA GLU A 189 -9.85 -13.54 0.56
C GLU A 189 -9.23 -12.22 1.09
N ILE A 190 -9.39 -11.12 0.35
CA ILE A 190 -8.93 -9.80 0.81
C ILE A 190 -9.74 -9.35 2.03
N LYS A 191 -11.07 -9.55 2.02
CA LYS A 191 -11.94 -9.20 3.14
C LYS A 191 -11.55 -9.96 4.41
N ASP A 192 -11.35 -11.27 4.30
CA ASP A 192 -10.93 -12.14 5.41
C ASP A 192 -9.56 -11.72 5.93
N PHE A 193 -8.62 -11.41 5.04
CA PHE A 193 -7.31 -10.90 5.41
C PHE A 193 -7.42 -9.59 6.21
N LEU A 194 -8.15 -8.59 5.70
CA LEU A 194 -8.32 -7.29 6.35
C LEU A 194 -9.03 -7.42 7.70
N GLN A 195 -10.04 -8.30 7.80
CA GLN A 195 -10.70 -8.61 9.07
C GLN A 195 -9.70 -9.20 10.08
N ASN A 196 -8.85 -10.15 9.66
CA ASN A 196 -7.83 -10.71 10.52
C ASN A 196 -6.80 -9.66 10.97
N GLN A 197 -6.41 -8.72 10.10
CA GLN A 197 -5.48 -7.66 10.47
C GLN A 197 -6.03 -6.74 11.57
N LEU A 198 -7.35 -6.55 11.61
CA LEU A 198 -8.00 -5.78 12.68
C LEU A 198 -8.17 -6.60 13.96
N LEU A 199 -8.58 -7.86 13.85
CA LEU A 199 -8.78 -8.75 15.00
C LEU A 199 -7.48 -9.05 15.75
N GLU A 200 -6.37 -9.17 15.01
CA GLU A 200 -5.03 -9.39 15.57
C GLU A 200 -4.30 -8.07 15.90
N GLU A 201 -4.98 -6.93 15.78
CA GLU A 201 -4.47 -5.58 16.06
C GLU A 201 -3.18 -5.24 15.28
N HIS A 202 -3.00 -5.83 14.10
CA HIS A 202 -1.87 -5.53 13.21
C HIS A 202 -2.03 -4.18 12.51
N ILE A 203 -3.28 -3.73 12.30
CA ILE A 203 -3.62 -2.41 11.79
C ILE A 203 -4.81 -1.88 12.60
N LEU A 204 -4.78 -0.62 13.01
CA LEU A 204 -5.90 0.02 13.69
C LEU A 204 -7.03 0.37 12.70
N ALA A 205 -8.28 0.35 13.15
CA ALA A 205 -9.44 0.64 12.28
C ALA A 205 -9.36 2.01 11.59
N LEU A 206 -8.95 3.07 12.30
CA LEU A 206 -8.77 4.40 11.69
C LEU A 206 -7.65 4.40 10.64
N THR A 207 -6.51 3.78 10.94
CA THR A 207 -5.39 3.64 10.00
C THR A 207 -5.83 2.89 8.74
N LEU A 208 -6.57 1.79 8.90
CA LEU A 208 -7.10 1.04 7.77
C LEU A 208 -8.08 1.88 6.94
N GLY A 209 -8.99 2.63 7.57
CA GLY A 209 -9.91 3.53 6.87
C GLY A 209 -9.17 4.62 6.06
N LYS A 210 -8.09 5.18 6.61
CA LYS A 210 -7.26 6.17 5.92
C LYS A 210 -6.62 5.62 4.65
N ILE A 211 -5.95 4.46 4.74
CA ILE A 211 -5.23 3.86 3.60
C ILE A 211 -6.16 3.19 2.58
N LEU A 212 -7.37 2.78 2.96
CA LEU A 212 -8.35 2.23 2.02
C LEU A 212 -9.05 3.31 1.20
N SER A 213 -9.07 4.56 1.68
CA SER A 213 -9.93 5.58 1.09
C SER A 213 -9.42 7.01 1.25
N TYR A 214 -9.45 7.54 2.48
CA TYR A 214 -9.41 8.99 2.70
C TYR A 214 -8.12 9.66 2.21
N ASN A 215 -6.96 9.03 2.42
CA ASN A 215 -5.68 9.60 2.00
C ASN A 215 -5.60 9.80 0.48
N LEU A 216 -6.08 8.83 -0.32
CA LEU A 216 -6.09 8.94 -1.78
C LEU A 216 -7.06 10.03 -2.25
N GLN A 217 -8.20 10.19 -1.57
CA GLN A 217 -9.12 11.29 -1.85
C GLN A 217 -8.47 12.65 -1.52
N ASP A 218 -7.75 12.76 -0.41
CA ASP A 218 -7.03 13.98 -0.01
C ASP A 218 -5.89 14.34 -0.99
N ILE A 219 -5.26 13.33 -1.59
CA ILE A 219 -4.28 13.51 -2.66
C ILE A 219 -4.91 14.15 -3.91
N GLY A 220 -6.24 14.04 -4.07
CA GLY A 220 -7.01 14.57 -5.19
C GLY A 220 -7.39 13.54 -6.24
N PHE A 221 -7.31 12.24 -5.92
CA PHE A 221 -7.81 11.20 -6.81
C PHE A 221 -9.33 11.23 -6.89
N SER A 222 -9.86 11.06 -8.10
CA SER A 222 -11.27 10.75 -8.33
C SER A 222 -11.45 9.24 -8.47
N GLY A 223 -12.65 8.72 -8.25
CA GLY A 223 -12.85 7.27 -8.26
C GLY A 223 -14.20 6.86 -7.70
N LYS A 224 -14.39 5.55 -7.55
CA LYS A 224 -15.59 4.97 -6.94
C LYS A 224 -15.31 4.63 -5.49
N VAL A 225 -16.29 4.87 -4.63
CA VAL A 225 -16.28 4.39 -3.25
C VAL A 225 -17.27 3.23 -3.15
N GLU A 226 -16.81 2.11 -2.61
CA GLU A 226 -17.67 1.00 -2.21
C GLU A 226 -17.58 0.83 -0.70
N GLU A 227 -18.66 0.31 -0.10
CA GLU A 227 -18.68 0.04 1.33
C GLU A 227 -18.40 -1.43 1.62
N PHE A 228 -17.53 -1.66 2.61
CA PHE A 228 -17.17 -2.99 3.09
C PHE A 228 -17.50 -3.12 4.58
N LYS A 229 -18.13 -4.24 4.95
CA LYS A 229 -18.53 -4.56 6.32
C LYS A 229 -17.60 -5.60 6.93
N ILE A 230 -17.09 -5.30 8.11
CA ILE A 230 -16.32 -6.23 8.94
C ILE A 230 -17.08 -6.47 10.22
N LYS A 231 -17.17 -7.73 10.62
CA LYS A 231 -17.77 -8.12 11.90
C LYS A 231 -16.67 -8.55 12.85
N PHE A 232 -16.59 -7.87 13.99
CA PHE A 232 -15.76 -8.24 15.13
C PHE A 232 -16.48 -9.23 16.04
#